data_AF-A0ABD5S8Z9-F1
#
_entry.id   AF-A0ABD5S8Z9-F1
#
_cell.length_a   1.000
_cell.length_b   1.000
_cell.length_c   1.000
_cell.angle_alpha   90.00
_cell.angle_beta   90.00
_cell.angle_gamma   90.00
#
_symmetry.space_group_name_H-M   'P 1'
#
loop_
_entity.id
_entity.type
_entity.pdbx_description
1 polymer ?
#
loop_
_entity_poly.entity_id
_entity_poly.type
_entity_poly.pdbx_seq_one_letter_code
_entity_poly.pdbx_strand_id
1 'polypeptide(L)'
;MSGEETDGTDATDGPAETDATDGPAETDTGDGHHPIDGTALVKTAALASVPADRLPALLARVQADLEPRIDEYRRGYERITGDTDREAFLVEPDHWTGIGERLGLSNRERDAAARAHETAVERWGSETGRREEFETALEIRSAVVIGTGPADE
;
A
#
# COMPACT_ATOMS: atom_id res chain seq x y z
N MET A 1 49.77 -28.90 48.23
CA MET A 1 50.59 -28.73 47.02
C MET A 1 50.02 -29.67 45.98
N SER A 2 49.73 -29.12 44.80
CA SER A 2 49.37 -29.83 43.55
C SER A 2 48.04 -30.58 43.58
N GLY A 3 47.14 -30.45 42.63
CA GLY A 3 47.19 -29.80 41.32
C GLY A 3 46.17 -30.55 40.45
N GLU A 4 45.21 -29.79 39.93
CA GLU A 4 44.58 -29.92 38.61
C GLU A 4 44.03 -31.28 38.15
N GLU A 5 42.70 -31.40 38.14
CA GLU A 5 41.96 -31.90 36.96
C GLU A 5 40.70 -31.04 36.79
N THR A 6 40.62 -30.31 35.68
CA THR A 6 39.51 -29.42 35.32
C THR A 6 38.69 -30.02 34.19
N ASP A 7 37.39 -29.75 34.29
CA ASP A 7 36.44 -29.41 33.22
C ASP A 7 35.91 -30.51 32.29
N GLY A 8 34.59 -30.59 32.30
CA GLY A 8 33.77 -31.47 31.47
C GLY A 8 32.30 -31.29 31.85
N THR A 9 31.81 -30.06 31.71
CA THR A 9 30.38 -29.76 31.48
C THR A 9 29.95 -30.49 30.18
N ASP A 10 28.69 -30.73 29.84
CA ASP A 10 27.49 -29.95 30.08
C ASP A 10 26.28 -30.82 29.72
N ALA A 11 25.14 -30.47 30.30
CA ALA A 11 23.86 -31.09 30.05
C ALA A 11 23.40 -30.91 28.59
N THR A 12 22.68 -31.88 28.06
CA THR A 12 21.63 -31.57 27.06
C THR A 12 20.48 -32.56 27.23
N ASP A 13 19.56 -32.20 28.13
CA ASP A 13 18.16 -32.60 28.05
C ASP A 13 17.49 -31.60 27.09
N GLY A 14 16.83 -32.10 26.06
CA GLY A 14 16.17 -31.26 25.07
C GLY A 14 15.16 -32.07 24.27
N PRO A 15 13.85 -31.89 24.48
CA PRO A 15 12.84 -32.42 23.58
C PRO A 15 12.83 -31.58 22.30
N ALA A 16 12.97 -32.24 21.15
CA ALA A 16 12.74 -31.62 19.86
C ALA A 16 11.22 -31.56 19.60
N GLU A 17 10.55 -30.57 20.18
CA GLU A 17 9.24 -30.13 19.71
C GLU A 17 9.50 -29.18 18.53
N THR A 18 9.19 -29.67 17.34
CA THR A 18 9.25 -28.88 16.11
C THR A 18 8.23 -27.76 16.21
N ASP A 19 8.77 -26.54 16.24
CA ASP A 19 8.08 -25.27 16.08
C ASP A 19 7.11 -25.35 14.90
N ALA A 20 5.81 -25.51 15.20
CA ALA A 20 4.77 -25.27 14.23
C ALA A 20 4.75 -23.76 13.99
N THR A 21 5.43 -23.35 12.92
CA THR A 21 5.34 -22.00 12.35
C THR A 21 3.87 -21.71 12.04
N ASP A 22 3.17 -21.07 12.97
CA ASP A 22 1.98 -20.27 12.67
C ASP A 22 2.47 -18.97 12.03
N GLY A 23 2.99 -19.10 10.82
CA GLY A 23 3.11 -17.97 9.91
C GLY A 23 1.70 -17.65 9.43
N PRO A 24 1.25 -16.38 9.47
CA PRO A 24 -0.06 -16.07 8.93
C PRO A 24 -0.07 -16.52 7.47
N ALA A 25 -1.02 -17.39 7.16
CA ALA A 25 -1.30 -17.82 5.81
C ALA A 25 -1.35 -16.59 4.92
N GLU A 26 -0.34 -16.46 4.05
CA GLU A 26 -0.41 -15.60 2.89
C GLU A 26 -1.59 -16.12 2.08
N THR A 27 -2.76 -15.49 2.27
CA THR A 27 -3.87 -15.65 1.35
C THR A 27 -3.48 -14.93 0.07
N ASP A 28 -2.69 -15.63 -0.73
CA ASP A 28 -2.67 -15.51 -2.18
C ASP A 28 -4.05 -15.96 -2.67
N THR A 29 -5.03 -15.06 -2.54
CA THR A 29 -6.31 -15.15 -3.23
C THR A 29 -6.23 -14.12 -4.34
N GLY A 30 -5.61 -14.50 -5.44
CA GLY A 30 -5.75 -13.77 -6.68
C GLY A 30 -7.22 -13.74 -7.10
N ASP A 31 -7.85 -12.57 -6.98
CA ASP A 31 -8.95 -12.13 -7.85
C ASP A 31 -9.08 -10.60 -7.72
N GLY A 32 -8.61 -9.87 -8.73
CA GLY A 32 -8.67 -8.41 -8.83
C GLY A 32 -7.37 -7.70 -8.45
N HIS A 33 -6.41 -7.61 -9.38
CA HIS A 33 -5.20 -6.79 -9.24
C HIS A 33 -5.58 -5.29 -9.28
N HIS A 34 -6.18 -4.80 -8.20
CA HIS A 34 -6.35 -3.36 -8.05
C HIS A 34 -4.93 -2.76 -7.99
N PRO A 35 -4.65 -1.65 -8.68
CA PRO A 35 -3.34 -0.96 -8.62
C PRO A 35 -2.93 -0.49 -7.22
N ILE A 36 -3.82 -0.70 -6.23
CA ILE A 36 -3.60 -0.51 -4.80
C ILE A 36 -3.77 -1.92 -4.19
N ASP A 37 -2.65 -2.51 -3.81
CA ASP A 37 -2.54 -3.88 -3.28
C ASP A 37 -3.43 -4.12 -2.05
N GLY A 38 -3.95 -5.34 -1.90
CA GLY A 38 -4.85 -5.75 -0.80
C GLY A 38 -4.34 -5.43 0.62
N THR A 39 -3.02 -5.44 0.83
CA THR A 39 -2.46 -5.08 2.15
C THR A 39 -2.53 -3.57 2.42
N ALA A 40 -2.37 -2.74 1.37
CA ALA A 40 -2.55 -1.30 1.48
C ALA A 40 -4.00 -0.96 1.83
N LEU A 41 -4.96 -1.69 1.24
CA LEU A 41 -6.40 -1.54 1.55
C LEU A 41 -6.71 -1.76 3.03
N VAL A 42 -6.15 -2.80 3.66
CA VAL A 42 -6.38 -3.10 5.09
C VAL A 42 -5.81 -2.01 6.00
N LYS A 43 -4.56 -1.57 5.75
CA LYS A 43 -3.93 -0.49 6.52
C LYS A 43 -4.70 0.82 6.38
N THR A 44 -5.16 1.15 5.18
CA THR A 44 -5.95 2.35 4.91
C THR A 44 -7.33 2.30 5.55
N ALA A 45 -8.05 1.18 5.49
CA ALA A 45 -9.36 1.05 6.13
C ALA A 45 -9.29 1.34 7.64
N ALA A 46 -8.25 0.80 8.30
CA ALA A 46 -7.98 1.07 9.71
C ALA A 46 -7.64 2.55 9.98
N LEU A 47 -6.80 3.17 9.14
CA LEU A 47 -6.38 4.57 9.28
C LEU A 47 -7.48 5.59 8.92
N ALA A 48 -8.38 5.24 8.00
CA ALA A 48 -9.42 6.12 7.49
C ALA A 48 -10.78 5.95 8.20
N SER A 49 -10.91 4.97 9.10
CA SER A 49 -12.19 4.64 9.76
C SER A 49 -13.34 4.40 8.76
N VAL A 50 -13.03 3.80 7.61
CA VAL A 50 -14.01 3.35 6.61
C VAL A 50 -14.11 1.83 6.71
N PRO A 51 -15.33 1.25 6.65
CA PRO A 51 -15.47 -0.21 6.64
C PRO A 51 -14.64 -0.83 5.53
N ALA A 52 -13.85 -1.87 5.87
CA ALA A 52 -12.96 -2.55 4.94
C ALA A 52 -13.71 -3.06 3.68
N ASP A 53 -14.98 -3.43 3.82
CA ASP A 53 -15.81 -3.91 2.70
C ASP A 53 -16.22 -2.80 1.71
N ARG A 54 -16.19 -1.52 2.11
CA ARG A 54 -16.58 -0.40 1.24
C ARG A 54 -15.41 0.23 0.49
N LEU A 55 -14.20 0.07 1.01
CA LEU A 55 -13.01 0.70 0.43
C LEU A 55 -12.70 0.17 -0.98
N PRO A 56 -12.75 -1.15 -1.27
CA PRO A 56 -12.52 -1.66 -2.63
C PRO A 56 -13.50 -1.09 -3.65
N ALA A 57 -14.80 -1.05 -3.33
CA ALA A 57 -15.82 -0.51 -4.24
C ALA A 57 -15.65 1.00 -4.47
N LEU A 58 -15.26 1.75 -3.43
CA LEU A 58 -14.93 3.17 -3.54
C LEU A 58 -13.72 3.39 -4.46
N LEU A 59 -12.65 2.63 -4.28
CA LEU A 59 -11.43 2.79 -5.07
C LEU A 59 -11.63 2.34 -6.52
N ALA A 60 -12.40 1.29 -6.78
CA ALA A 60 -12.80 0.90 -8.14
C ALA A 60 -13.55 2.05 -8.85
N ARG A 61 -14.44 2.75 -8.13
CA ARG A 61 -15.16 3.91 -8.68
C ARG A 61 -14.23 5.09 -8.97
N VAL A 62 -13.26 5.34 -8.08
CA VAL A 62 -12.23 6.36 -8.29
C VAL A 62 -11.35 5.98 -9.48
N GLN A 63 -10.90 4.74 -9.58
CA GLN A 63 -10.10 4.23 -10.68
C GLN A 63 -10.82 4.39 -12.02
N ALA A 64 -12.11 4.07 -12.11
CA ALA A 64 -12.91 4.26 -13.32
C ALA A 64 -13.05 5.74 -13.75
N ASP A 65 -12.94 6.70 -12.82
CA ASP A 65 -12.89 8.14 -13.15
C ASP A 65 -11.49 8.56 -13.61
N LEU A 66 -10.44 7.99 -13.03
CA LEU A 66 -9.07 8.42 -13.24
C LEU A 66 -8.43 7.80 -14.49
N GLU A 67 -8.74 6.55 -14.80
CA GLU A 67 -8.15 5.81 -15.91
C GLU A 67 -8.30 6.53 -17.26
N PRO A 68 -9.49 7.03 -17.66
CA PRO A 68 -9.64 7.76 -18.92
C PRO A 68 -8.88 9.09 -18.96
N ARG A 69 -8.42 9.58 -17.81
CA ARG A 69 -7.74 10.87 -17.64
C ARG A 69 -6.22 10.74 -17.50
N ILE A 70 -5.68 9.53 -17.60
CA ILE A 70 -4.25 9.30 -17.35
C ILE A 70 -3.32 10.16 -18.22
N ASP A 71 -3.67 10.40 -19.49
CA ASP A 71 -2.87 11.27 -20.36
C ASP A 71 -2.89 12.74 -19.93
N GLU A 72 -3.96 13.17 -19.29
CA GLU A 72 -4.06 14.50 -18.68
C GLU A 72 -3.11 14.59 -17.48
N TYR A 73 -3.04 13.52 -16.67
CA TYR A 73 -2.13 13.45 -15.53
C TYR A 73 -0.66 13.40 -15.95
N ARG A 74 -0.31 12.62 -16.97
CA ARG A 74 1.06 12.55 -17.53
C ARG A 74 1.58 13.90 -18.01
N ARG A 75 0.69 14.81 -18.42
CA ARG A 75 1.04 16.15 -18.90
C ARG A 75 0.98 17.21 -17.80
N GLY A 76 0.05 17.07 -16.87
CA GLY A 76 -0.27 18.09 -15.86
C GLY A 76 0.47 17.92 -14.54
N TYR A 77 0.90 16.70 -14.21
CA TYR A 77 1.46 16.39 -12.88
C TYR A 77 2.83 15.72 -12.96
N GLU A 78 3.56 15.82 -11.86
CA GLU A 78 4.84 15.13 -11.68
C GLU A 78 4.58 13.63 -11.47
N ARG A 79 5.01 12.81 -12.44
CA ARG A 79 5.00 11.35 -12.33
C ARG A 79 6.20 10.90 -11.49
N ILE A 80 5.93 10.38 -10.29
CA ILE A 80 6.97 9.87 -9.38
C ILE A 80 7.28 8.39 -9.62
N THR A 81 6.39 7.70 -10.31
CA THR A 81 6.58 6.29 -10.61
C THR A 81 5.80 5.83 -11.84
N GLY A 82 6.30 4.78 -12.46
CA GLY A 82 5.80 4.28 -13.71
C GLY A 82 6.16 2.83 -13.92
N ASP A 83 5.24 1.94 -13.57
CA ASP A 83 5.33 0.52 -13.92
C ASP A 83 4.39 0.20 -15.07
N THR A 84 4.49 -1.02 -15.58
CA THR A 84 3.63 -1.50 -16.69
C THR A 84 2.15 -1.47 -16.30
N ASP A 85 1.85 -1.72 -15.03
CA ASP A 85 0.47 -1.94 -14.56
C ASP A 85 -0.11 -0.75 -13.80
N ARG A 86 0.70 0.25 -13.43
CA ARG A 86 0.28 1.44 -12.69
C ARG A 86 1.26 2.62 -12.81
N GLU A 87 0.71 3.83 -12.74
CA GLU A 87 1.46 5.08 -12.62
C GLU A 87 1.03 5.84 -11.35
N ALA A 88 1.95 6.54 -10.70
CA ALA A 88 1.61 7.44 -9.60
C ALA A 88 2.10 8.86 -9.86
N PHE A 89 1.26 9.81 -9.50
CA PHE A 89 1.42 11.23 -9.73
C PHE A 89 1.31 11.99 -8.42
N LEU A 90 2.17 13.00 -8.23
CA LEU A 90 2.02 13.96 -7.16
C LEU A 90 1.06 15.07 -7.57
N VAL A 91 0.06 15.32 -6.74
CA VAL A 91 -0.99 16.32 -6.94
C VAL A 91 -1.08 17.26 -5.74
N GLU A 92 -1.69 18.41 -5.94
CA GLU A 92 -2.05 19.29 -4.83
C GLU A 92 -3.05 18.60 -3.89
N PRO A 93 -2.98 18.85 -2.56
CA PRO A 93 -3.92 18.25 -1.60
C PRO A 93 -5.40 18.54 -1.92
N ASP A 94 -5.68 19.72 -2.47
CA ASP A 94 -7.04 20.14 -2.85
C ASP A 94 -7.60 19.38 -4.07
N HIS A 95 -6.76 18.66 -4.81
CA HIS A 95 -7.15 17.90 -6.01
C HIS A 95 -8.25 16.87 -5.71
N TRP A 96 -8.16 16.23 -4.54
CA TRP A 96 -9.16 15.27 -4.08
C TRP A 96 -10.54 15.88 -3.89
N THR A 97 -10.64 17.18 -3.64
CA THR A 97 -11.94 17.88 -3.59
C THR A 97 -12.62 17.83 -4.95
N GLY A 98 -11.89 18.08 -6.04
CA GLY A 98 -12.45 18.00 -7.39
C GLY A 98 -12.87 16.57 -7.77
N ILE A 99 -12.11 15.55 -7.36
CA ILE A 99 -12.51 14.14 -7.55
C ILE A 99 -13.78 13.84 -6.74
N GLY A 100 -13.82 14.27 -5.48
CA GLY A 100 -14.96 14.08 -4.59
C GLY A 100 -16.24 14.72 -5.14
N GLU A 101 -16.16 15.93 -5.70
CA GLU A 101 -17.29 16.61 -6.31
C GLU A 101 -17.82 15.86 -7.55
N ARG A 102 -16.93 15.42 -8.45
CA ARG A 102 -17.33 14.67 -9.66
C ARG A 102 -18.00 13.34 -9.32
N LEU A 103 -17.52 12.66 -8.28
CA LEU A 103 -18.01 11.36 -7.86
C LEU A 103 -19.07 11.43 -6.76
N GLY A 104 -19.41 12.62 -6.26
CA GLY A 104 -20.33 12.78 -5.14
C GLY A 104 -19.86 12.05 -3.88
N LEU A 105 -18.55 12.02 -3.62
CA LEU A 105 -17.97 11.41 -2.42
C LEU A 105 -18.21 12.31 -1.22
N SER A 106 -18.51 11.69 -0.08
CA SER A 106 -18.43 12.38 1.20
C SER A 106 -16.97 12.73 1.54
N ASN A 107 -16.78 13.69 2.46
CA ASN A 107 -15.45 14.04 2.96
C ASN A 107 -14.67 12.81 3.45
N ARG A 108 -15.35 11.87 4.12
CA ARG A 108 -14.70 10.64 4.62
C ARG A 108 -14.27 9.71 3.50
N GLU A 109 -15.10 9.53 2.48
CA GLU A 109 -14.75 8.70 1.32
C GLU A 109 -13.60 9.33 0.54
N ARG A 110 -13.63 10.65 0.34
CA ARG A 110 -12.53 11.39 -0.27
C ARG A 110 -11.23 11.20 0.52
N ASP A 111 -11.25 11.43 1.82
CA ASP A 111 -10.06 11.31 2.68
C ASP A 111 -9.55 9.85 2.71
N ALA A 112 -10.44 8.86 2.66
CA ALA A 112 -10.07 7.45 2.57
C ALA A 112 -9.43 7.10 1.22
N ALA A 113 -9.95 7.64 0.12
CA ALA A 113 -9.36 7.47 -1.21
C ALA A 113 -7.96 8.11 -1.27
N ALA A 114 -7.81 9.36 -0.80
CA ALA A 114 -6.51 10.02 -0.71
C ALA A 114 -5.50 9.18 0.07
N ARG A 115 -5.87 8.75 1.28
CA ARG A 115 -5.03 7.91 2.14
C ARG A 115 -4.66 6.57 1.48
N ALA A 116 -5.57 5.97 0.71
CA ALA A 116 -5.29 4.72 0.00
C ALA A 116 -4.21 4.90 -1.06
N HIS A 117 -4.32 5.97 -1.86
CA HIS A 117 -3.36 6.27 -2.92
C HIS A 117 -1.98 6.65 -2.33
N GLU A 118 -1.96 7.42 -1.24
CA GLU A 118 -0.72 7.76 -0.51
C GLU A 118 -0.06 6.51 0.08
N THR A 119 -0.83 5.65 0.75
CA THR A 119 -0.33 4.38 1.34
C THR A 119 0.24 3.46 0.26
N ALA A 120 -0.38 3.41 -0.93
CA ALA A 120 0.13 2.64 -2.06
C ALA A 120 1.49 3.16 -2.53
N VAL A 121 1.66 4.48 -2.60
CA VAL A 121 2.95 5.11 -2.95
C VAL A 121 4.02 4.83 -1.89
N GLU A 122 3.72 4.97 -0.60
CA GLU A 122 4.66 4.65 0.49
C GLU A 122 5.15 3.19 0.42
N ARG A 123 4.23 2.25 0.18
CA ARG A 123 4.56 0.82 0.07
C ARG A 123 5.47 0.57 -1.12
N TRP A 124 5.16 1.15 -2.27
CA TRP A 124 6.00 1.03 -3.45
C TRP A 124 7.37 1.71 -3.27
N GLY A 125 7.41 2.86 -2.60
CA GLY A 125 8.67 3.49 -2.18
C GLY A 125 9.51 2.55 -1.32
N SER A 126 8.88 1.82 -0.41
CA SER A 126 9.55 0.81 0.40
C SER A 126 10.10 -0.35 -0.44
N GLU A 127 9.33 -0.85 -1.40
CA GLU A 127 9.74 -1.93 -2.32
C GLU A 127 10.89 -1.52 -3.26
N THR A 128 10.98 -0.23 -3.62
CA THR A 128 11.99 0.31 -4.56
C THR A 128 13.13 1.08 -3.90
N GLY A 129 13.18 1.14 -2.57
CA GLY A 129 14.20 1.88 -1.82
C GLY A 129 14.08 3.41 -1.90
N ARG A 130 12.92 3.94 -2.28
CA ARG A 130 12.58 5.38 -2.39
C ARG A 130 11.58 5.86 -1.33
N ARG A 131 11.42 5.10 -0.26
CA ARG A 131 10.42 5.36 0.80
C ARG A 131 10.51 6.78 1.37
N GLU A 132 11.69 7.18 1.84
CA GLU A 132 11.89 8.48 2.52
C GLU A 132 11.61 9.67 1.59
N GLU A 133 11.97 9.54 0.31
CA GLU A 133 11.67 10.54 -0.73
C GLU A 133 10.17 10.74 -0.88
N PHE A 134 9.42 9.63 -0.97
CA PHE A 134 7.97 9.69 -1.12
C PHE A 134 7.27 10.16 0.15
N GLU A 135 7.68 9.70 1.33
CA GLU A 135 7.15 10.19 2.61
C GLU A 135 7.32 11.71 2.71
N THR A 136 8.52 12.23 2.40
CA THR A 136 8.80 13.68 2.39
C THR A 136 7.93 14.43 1.38
N ALA A 137 7.75 13.90 0.17
CA ALA A 137 6.90 14.52 -0.84
C ALA A 137 5.44 14.60 -0.38
N LEU A 138 4.94 13.55 0.29
CA LEU A 138 3.58 13.45 0.79
C LEU A 138 3.30 14.31 2.03
N GLU A 139 4.31 14.87 2.69
CA GLU A 139 4.11 15.84 3.77
C GLU A 139 3.44 17.14 3.29
N ILE A 140 3.62 17.49 2.01
CA ILE A 140 3.15 18.75 1.41
C ILE A 140 2.24 18.56 0.20
N ARG A 141 2.15 17.34 -0.33
CA ARG A 141 1.37 16.97 -1.51
C ARG A 141 0.58 15.72 -1.23
N SER A 142 -0.37 15.40 -2.10
CA SER A 142 -1.02 14.11 -2.10
C SER A 142 -0.57 13.31 -3.32
N ALA A 143 -0.92 12.03 -3.37
CA ALA A 143 -0.64 11.17 -4.50
C ALA A 143 -1.91 10.59 -5.11
N VAL A 144 -1.85 10.36 -6.42
CA VAL A 144 -2.85 9.61 -7.17
C VAL A 144 -2.16 8.48 -7.90
N VAL A 145 -2.48 7.23 -7.54
CA VAL A 145 -2.17 6.04 -8.33
C VAL A 145 -3.28 5.76 -9.36
N ILE A 146 -2.90 5.47 -10.60
CA ILE A 146 -3.81 5.11 -11.70
C ILE A 146 -3.28 3.82 -12.33
N GLY A 147 -4.12 2.78 -12.39
CA GLY A 147 -3.82 1.55 -13.14
C GLY A 147 -3.65 1.80 -14.65
N THR A 148 -2.68 1.11 -15.26
CA THR A 148 -2.36 1.20 -16.70
C THR A 148 -2.40 -0.14 -17.43
N GLY A 149 -2.57 -1.25 -16.70
CA GLY A 149 -2.86 -2.55 -17.29
C GLY A 149 -4.27 -2.58 -17.87
N PRO A 150 -4.56 -3.48 -18.83
CA PRO A 150 -5.94 -3.70 -19.25
C PRO A 150 -6.74 -4.08 -18.00
N ALA A 151 -7.81 -3.34 -17.69
CA ALA A 151 -8.78 -3.79 -16.71
C ALA A 151 -9.21 -5.19 -17.15
N ASP A 152 -8.89 -6.23 -16.36
CA ASP A 152 -9.30 -7.60 -16.67
C ASP A 152 -10.82 -7.60 -16.94
N GLU A 153 -11.20 -7.98 -18.17
CA GLU A 153 -12.56 -7.99 -18.72
C GLU A 153 -13.41 -9.13 -18.13
#